data_AF-A0A9Q8SQS0-F1
#
_entry.id   AF-A0A9Q8SQS0-F1
#
_cell.length_a   1.000
_cell.length_b   1.000
_cell.length_c   1.000
_cell.angle_alpha   90.00
_cell.angle_beta   90.00
_cell.angle_gamma   90.00
#
_symmetry.space_group_name_H-M   'P 1'
#
loop_
_entity.id
_entity.type
_entity.pdbx_description
1 polymer ?
#
loop_
_entity_poly.entity_id
_entity_poly.type
_entity_poly.pdbx_seq_one_letter_code
_entity_poly.pdbx_strand_id
1 'polypeptide(L)'
;KDIAVFIVGATTTSNLVVDSEARKAALTSSSDIKFRDGSENLQLEFSWFFDFNEDGSKVTKVIEFCDKDSVMLMHSKISANESHVLDAKA
;
A
#
# COMPACT_ATOMS: atom_id res chain seq x y z
N LYS A 1 -21.88 -4.15 -2.10
CA LYS A 1 -20.78 -4.99 -1.59
C LYS A 1 -19.55 -4.50 -2.31
N ASP A 2 -18.61 -3.85 -1.62
CA ASP A 2 -17.34 -3.48 -2.21
C ASP A 2 -16.62 -4.77 -2.58
N ILE A 3 -16.52 -5.04 -3.89
CA ILE A 3 -15.74 -6.17 -4.37
C ILE A 3 -14.29 -5.69 -4.32
N ALA A 4 -13.54 -6.17 -3.33
CA ALA A 4 -12.11 -5.89 -3.24
C ALA A 4 -11.42 -6.36 -4.53
N VAL A 5 -10.87 -5.42 -5.30
CA VAL A 5 -10.31 -5.68 -6.65
C VAL A 5 -9.02 -6.50 -6.62
N PHE A 6 -8.27 -6.41 -5.53
CA PHE A 6 -7.06 -7.19 -5.29
C PHE A 6 -6.99 -7.67 -3.84
N ILE A 7 -6.01 -8.52 -3.56
CA ILE A 7 -5.55 -8.87 -2.22
C ILE A 7 -4.06 -8.51 -2.09
N VAL A 8 -3.67 -8.07 -0.90
CA VAL A 8 -2.25 -7.93 -0.54
C VAL A 8 -1.79 -9.29 -0.01
N GLY A 9 -0.75 -9.85 -0.65
CA GLY A 9 -0.10 -11.09 -0.30
C GLY A 9 1.02 -10.89 0.70
N ALA A 10 2.14 -11.61 0.51
CA ALA A 10 3.28 -11.48 1.40
C ALA A 10 3.83 -10.05 1.37
N THR A 11 4.23 -9.55 2.53
CA THR A 11 4.96 -8.29 2.66
C THR A 11 6.26 -8.56 3.37
N THR A 12 7.37 -8.16 2.74
CA THR A 12 8.71 -8.28 3.29
C THR A 12 9.21 -6.90 3.66
N THR A 13 9.58 -6.73 4.92
CA THR A 13 10.23 -5.50 5.42
C THR A 13 11.74 -5.68 5.41
N SER A 14 12.47 -4.62 5.07
CA SER A 14 13.94 -4.61 5.02
C SER A 14 14.49 -3.23 5.40
N ASN A 15 15.78 -3.18 5.73
CA ASN A 15 16.51 -1.93 5.96
C ASN A 15 15.88 -0.99 7.02
N LEU A 16 15.37 -1.55 8.12
CA LEU A 16 14.81 -0.77 9.22
C LEU A 16 15.92 0.06 9.90
N VAL A 17 15.70 1.37 9.96
CA VAL A 17 16.52 2.32 10.72
C VAL A 17 15.61 3.01 11.74
N VAL A 18 16.10 3.13 12.98
CA VAL A 18 15.38 3.77 14.08
C VAL A 18 16.26 4.87 14.67
N ASP A 19 15.70 6.07 14.74
CA ASP A 19 16.26 7.20 15.49
C ASP A 19 15.38 7.42 16.72
N SER A 20 15.81 6.86 17.85
CA SER A 20 15.06 6.94 19.09
C SER A 20 15.07 8.34 19.71
N GLU A 21 16.11 9.14 19.48
CA GLU A 21 16.22 10.50 20.01
C GLU A 21 15.24 11.42 19.29
N ALA A 22 15.19 11.34 17.96
CA ALA A 22 14.25 12.09 17.15
C ALA A 22 12.83 11.48 17.13
N ARG A 23 12.66 10.26 17.66
CA ARG A 23 11.42 9.48 17.61
C ARG A 23 10.93 9.30 16.18
N LYS A 24 11.82 8.78 15.34
CA LYS A 24 11.59 8.52 13.92
C LYS A 24 12.05 7.12 13.54
N ALA A 25 11.44 6.56 12.51
CA ALA A 25 11.93 5.33 11.88
C ALA A 25 11.77 5.41 10.37
N ALA A 26 12.59 4.66 9.65
CA ALA A 26 12.46 4.46 8.21
C ALA A 26 12.68 2.99 7.87
N LEU A 27 11.96 2.49 6.87
CA LEU A 27 12.15 1.12 6.35
C LEU A 27 11.77 1.06 4.88
N THR A 28 12.24 0.03 4.20
CA THR A 28 11.74 -0.35 2.88
C THR A 28 10.88 -1.59 2.99
N SER A 29 9.85 -1.73 2.16
CA SER A 29 9.10 -2.98 2.06
C SER A 29 8.75 -3.33 0.62
N SER A 30 8.53 -4.61 0.35
CA SER A 30 7.91 -5.09 -0.87
C SER A 30 6.66 -5.90 -0.53
N SER A 31 5.57 -5.68 -1.26
CA SER A 31 4.30 -6.38 -1.08
C SER A 31 3.82 -6.99 -2.39
N ASP A 32 3.39 -8.25 -2.33
CA ASP A 32 2.75 -8.89 -3.47
C ASP A 32 1.29 -8.41 -3.57
N ILE A 33 0.84 -8.00 -4.75
CA ILE A 33 -0.53 -7.62 -5.04
C ILE A 33 -1.10 -8.63 -6.04
N LYS A 34 -2.20 -9.30 -5.66
CA LYS A 34 -2.88 -10.26 -6.53
C LYS A 34 -4.25 -9.74 -6.91
N PHE A 35 -4.49 -9.51 -8.19
CA PHE A 35 -5.80 -9.10 -8.67
C PHE A 35 -6.77 -10.28 -8.71
N ARG A 36 -8.02 -10.03 -8.32
CA ARG A 36 -9.05 -11.09 -8.27
C ARG A 36 -9.61 -11.46 -9.65
N ASP A 37 -9.39 -10.61 -10.64
CA ASP A 37 -9.74 -10.86 -12.04
C ASP A 37 -8.82 -11.88 -12.73
N GLY A 38 -7.78 -12.36 -12.01
CA GLY A 38 -6.80 -13.32 -12.55
C GLY A 38 -5.74 -12.68 -13.46
N SER A 39 -5.71 -11.35 -13.57
CA SER A 39 -4.65 -10.63 -14.27
C SER A 39 -3.31 -10.70 -13.53
N GLU A 40 -2.25 -10.20 -14.20
CA GLU A 40 -0.88 -10.26 -13.70
C GLU A 40 -0.74 -9.64 -12.31
N ASN A 41 -0.09 -10.38 -11.40
CA ASN A 41 0.23 -9.90 -10.07
C ASN A 41 1.31 -8.83 -10.13
N LEU A 42 1.27 -7.86 -9.21
CA LEU A 42 2.30 -6.84 -9.08
C LEU A 42 3.12 -7.07 -7.82
N GLN A 43 4.39 -6.70 -7.85
CA GLN A 43 5.18 -6.51 -6.65
C GLN A 43 5.35 -5.01 -6.44
N LEU A 44 4.82 -4.48 -5.34
CA LEU A 44 4.86 -3.07 -5.03
C LEU A 44 5.95 -2.80 -4.00
N GLU A 45 6.90 -1.94 -4.34
CA GLU A 45 7.97 -1.52 -3.44
C GLU A 45 7.65 -0.19 -2.79
N PHE A 46 8.05 -0.06 -1.53
CA PHE A 46 7.76 1.10 -0.70
C PHE A 46 9.01 1.54 0.07
N SER A 47 9.12 2.85 0.26
CA SER A 47 9.96 3.46 1.29
C SER A 47 9.06 4.21 2.27
N TRP A 48 9.22 3.91 3.55
CA TRP A 48 8.40 4.42 4.62
C TRP A 48 9.22 5.27 5.57
N PHE A 49 8.62 6.36 6.05
CA PHE A 49 9.14 7.18 7.13
C PHE A 49 8.03 7.41 8.16
N PHE A 50 8.36 7.18 9.42
CA PHE A 50 7.43 7.28 10.55
C PHE A 50 7.94 8.31 11.54
N ASP A 51 7.03 9.18 11.99
CA ASP A 51 7.24 9.99 13.20
C ASP A 51 6.37 9.42 14.32
N PHE A 52 6.92 9.33 15.52
CA PHE A 52 6.21 8.83 16.70
C PHE A 52 5.83 9.98 17.65
N ASN A 53 4.82 9.76 18.49
CA ASN A 53 4.46 10.66 19.56
C ASN A 53 5.56 10.70 20.65
N GLU A 54 5.42 11.60 21.62
CA GLU A 54 6.47 11.89 22.61
C GLU A 54 6.96 10.66 23.40
N ASP A 55 6.06 9.75 23.77
CA ASP A 55 6.39 8.51 24.48
C ASP A 55 6.77 7.33 23.54
N GLY A 56 6.77 7.56 22.21
CA GLY A 56 7.12 6.57 21.21
C GLY A 56 6.08 5.47 20.97
N SER A 57 4.95 5.48 21.67
CA SER A 57 3.96 4.39 21.62
C SER A 57 3.06 4.39 20.39
N LYS A 58 2.98 5.52 19.66
CA LYS A 58 2.09 5.68 18.49
C LYS A 58 2.79 6.41 17.35
N VAL A 59 2.52 5.95 16.14
CA VAL A 59 2.85 6.69 14.91
C VAL A 59 1.91 7.88 14.78
N THR A 60 2.48 9.07 14.58
CA THR A 60 1.75 10.34 14.40
C THR A 60 1.79 10.83 12.96
N LYS A 61 2.80 10.40 12.19
CA LYS A 61 2.94 10.71 10.77
C LYS A 61 3.50 9.51 10.03
N VAL A 62 2.95 9.26 8.85
CA VAL A 62 3.47 8.31 7.86
C VAL A 62 3.77 9.10 6.60
N ILE A 63 4.98 8.93 6.07
CA ILE A 63 5.33 9.34 4.70
C ILE A 63 5.63 8.06 3.95
N GLU A 64 4.89 7.84 2.88
CA GLU A 64 4.99 6.66 2.02
C GLU A 64 5.43 7.13 0.64
N PHE A 65 6.47 6.49 0.11
CA PHE A 65 6.86 6.57 -1.29
C PHE A 65 6.73 5.19 -1.90
N CYS A 66 6.05 5.11 -3.04
CA CYS A 66 5.84 3.88 -3.78
C CYS A 66 5.93 4.13 -5.29
N ASP A 67 6.06 3.06 -6.06
CA ASP A 67 6.09 3.14 -7.51
C ASP A 67 4.76 3.71 -8.05
N LYS A 68 4.85 4.88 -8.69
CA LYS A 68 3.69 5.61 -9.20
C LYS A 68 2.93 4.78 -10.23
N ASP A 69 3.63 4.12 -11.14
CA ASP A 69 3.00 3.44 -12.27
C ASP A 69 2.17 2.25 -11.80
N SER A 70 2.70 1.49 -10.85
CA SER A 70 1.97 0.39 -10.19
C SER A 70 0.74 0.89 -9.41
N VAL A 71 0.85 2.01 -8.69
CA VAL A 71 -0.31 2.61 -7.99
C VAL A 71 -1.37 3.09 -8.99
N MET A 72 -0.97 3.71 -10.09
CA MET A 72 -1.90 4.16 -11.13
C MET A 72 -2.60 2.98 -11.84
N LEU A 73 -1.90 1.86 -12.03
CA LEU A 73 -2.50 0.63 -12.54
C LEU A 73 -3.55 0.07 -11.57
N MET A 74 -3.23 0.00 -10.27
CA MET A 74 -4.18 -0.42 -9.23
C MET A 74 -5.42 0.47 -9.20
N HIS A 75 -5.23 1.80 -9.23
CA HIS A 75 -6.33 2.77 -9.28
C HIS A 75 -7.22 2.58 -10.52
N SER A 76 -6.62 2.35 -11.69
CA SER A 76 -7.35 2.14 -12.94
C SER A 76 -8.23 0.88 -12.88
N LYS A 77 -7.72 -0.21 -12.28
CA LYS A 77 -8.49 -1.44 -12.09
C LYS A 77 -9.65 -1.26 -11.09
N ILE A 78 -9.45 -0.50 -10.02
CA ILE A 78 -10.55 -0.15 -9.09
C ILE A 78 -11.64 0.63 -9.82
N SER A 79 -11.25 1.69 -10.54
CA SER A 79 -12.18 2.56 -11.26
C SER A 79 -13.01 1.81 -12.31
N ALA A 80 -12.37 0.90 -13.06
CA ALA A 80 -13.07 0.06 -14.04
C ALA A 80 -14.08 -0.87 -13.36
N ASN A 81 -13.73 -1.50 -12.24
CA ASN A 81 -14.65 -2.36 -11.51
C ASN A 81 -15.87 -1.60 -10.96
N GLU A 82 -15.69 -0.36 -10.48
CA GLU A 82 -16.80 0.48 -10.03
C GLU A 82 -17.78 0.81 -11.16
N SER A 83 -17.27 1.11 -12.37
CA SER A 83 -18.12 1.38 -13.54
C SER A 83 -18.98 0.17 -13.93
N HIS A 84 -18.41 -1.04 -13.93
CA HIS A 84 -19.15 -2.27 -14.24
C HIS A 84 -20.23 -2.62 -13.20
N VAL A 85 -20.01 -2.27 -11.93
CA VAL A 85 -21.01 -2.49 -10.86
C VAL A 85 -22.23 -1.57 -11.01
N LEU A 86 -22.04 -0.36 -11.55
CA LEU A 86 -23.14 0.57 -11.83
C LEU A 86 -23.97 0.09 -13.02
N ASP A 87 -23.32 -0.35 -14.10
CA ASP A 87 -24.02 -0.88 -15.29
C ASP A 87 -24.80 -2.17 -15.00
N ALA A 88 -24.29 -3.04 -14.11
CA ALA A 88 -24.98 -4.28 -13.73
C ALA A 88 -26.21 -4.08 -12.81
N LYS A 89 -26.50 -2.84 -12.39
CA LYS A 89 -27.63 -2.48 -11.51
C LYS A 89 -28.72 -1.67 -12.20
N ALA A 90 -28.51 -1.24 -13.44
CA ALA A 90 -29.50 -0.57 -14.28
C ALA A 90 -30.33 -1.61 -15.07
#